data_AF-A0A7S3M796-F1
#
_entry.id   AF-A0A7S3M796-F1
#
_cell.length_a   1.000
_cell.length_b   1.000
_cell.length_c   1.000
_cell.angle_alpha   90.00
_cell.angle_beta   90.00
_cell.angle_gamma   90.00
#
_symmetry.space_group_name_H-M   'P 1'
#
loop_
_entity.id
_entity.type
_entity.pdbx_description
1 polymer ?
#
loop_
_entity_poly.entity_id
_entity_poly.type
_entity_poly.pdbx_seq_one_letter_code
_entity_poly.pdbx_strand_id
1 'polypeptide(L)'
;SSVLRADGPETTTTTKFSGRPARGIRNEFIDRMESAFALNFPLQNTLTSLIRSQAVRDHNNERQSLWAGSAYRKAGERASRTSGGSAYLSVGELMEQLKQEYHDCL
;
A
#
# COMPACT_ATOMS: atom_id res chain seq x y z
N SER A 1 -6.84 -0.94 -11.82
CA SER A 1 -6.84 -2.16 -11.00
C SER A 1 -6.82 -1.76 -9.53
N SER A 2 -7.72 -2.29 -8.68
CA SER A 2 -7.72 -2.01 -7.24
C SER A 2 -6.60 -2.80 -6.55
N VAL A 3 -5.78 -2.13 -5.75
CA VAL A 3 -4.67 -2.72 -4.99
C VAL A 3 -5.15 -3.44 -3.73
N LEU A 4 -6.28 -2.98 -3.17
CA LEU A 4 -6.88 -3.54 -1.96
C LEU A 4 -7.79 -4.71 -2.31
N ARG A 5 -7.19 -5.88 -2.54
CA ARG A 5 -7.92 -7.14 -2.78
C ARG A 5 -7.35 -8.25 -1.90
N ALA A 6 -8.19 -9.21 -1.55
CA ALA A 6 -7.79 -10.38 -0.73
C ALA A 6 -6.68 -11.20 -1.41
N ASP A 7 -6.74 -11.31 -2.74
CA ASP A 7 -5.76 -11.93 -3.63
C ASP A 7 -4.70 -10.96 -4.15
N GLY A 8 -4.55 -9.80 -3.48
CA GLY A 8 -3.65 -8.74 -3.92
C GLY A 8 -2.17 -9.12 -3.90
N PRO A 9 -1.32 -8.35 -4.63
CA PRO A 9 0.11 -8.56 -4.75
C PRO A 9 0.85 -8.62 -3.41
N GLU A 10 2.02 -9.28 -3.40
CA GLU A 10 2.83 -9.40 -2.19
C GLU A 10 3.44 -8.07 -1.75
N THR A 11 3.75 -7.95 -0.45
CA THR A 11 4.52 -6.83 0.09
C THR A 11 6.00 -7.20 0.18
N THR A 12 6.88 -6.24 -0.08
CA THR A 12 8.33 -6.36 0.11
C THR A 12 8.89 -5.14 0.86
N THR A 13 10.01 -5.32 1.53
CA THR A 13 10.78 -4.19 2.09
C THR A 13 11.71 -3.67 1.01
N THR A 14 11.68 -2.36 0.75
CA THR A 14 12.48 -1.71 -0.29
C THR A 14 13.05 -0.38 0.20
N THR A 15 14.23 -0.02 -0.32
CA THR A 15 14.82 1.32 -0.17
C THR A 15 14.65 2.17 -1.42
N LYS A 16 14.15 1.60 -2.53
CA LYS A 16 14.28 2.18 -3.87
C LYS A 16 13.46 3.46 -4.08
N PHE A 17 12.43 3.69 -3.29
CA PHE A 17 11.67 4.95 -3.36
C PHE A 17 12.30 6.07 -2.54
N SER A 18 12.75 5.81 -1.31
CA SER A 18 13.08 6.86 -0.35
C SER A 18 14.53 6.90 0.11
N GLY A 19 15.28 5.81 -0.10
CA GLY A 19 16.62 5.60 0.46
C GLY A 19 16.60 5.04 1.88
N ARG A 20 15.42 4.80 2.46
CA ARG A 20 15.25 4.13 3.77
C ARG A 20 14.42 2.85 3.59
N PRO A 21 14.68 1.80 4.38
CA PRO A 21 13.86 0.60 4.35
C PRO A 21 12.40 0.93 4.70
N ALA A 22 11.47 0.59 3.82
CA ALA A 22 10.04 0.71 4.02
C ALA A 22 9.32 -0.47 3.37
N ARG A 23 8.22 -0.93 3.97
CA ARG A 23 7.42 -2.03 3.41
C ARG A 23 6.30 -1.48 2.53
N GLY A 24 6.27 -1.94 1.29
CA GLY A 24 5.25 -1.60 0.31
C GLY A 24 4.89 -2.79 -0.54
N ILE A 25 3.85 -2.62 -1.35
CA ILE A 25 3.42 -3.62 -2.33
C ILE A 25 4.46 -3.69 -3.45
N ARG A 26 4.92 -4.90 -3.79
CA ARG A 26 5.87 -5.13 -4.89
C ARG A 26 5.20 -4.69 -6.19
N ASN A 27 5.93 -3.90 -6.99
CA ASN A 27 5.46 -3.34 -8.25
C ASN A 27 6.61 -3.19 -9.25
N GLU A 28 6.27 -2.84 -10.49
CA GLU A 28 7.24 -2.72 -11.60
C GLU A 28 8.43 -1.79 -11.26
N PHE A 29 8.19 -0.68 -10.55
CA PHE A 29 9.27 0.23 -10.15
C PHE A 29 10.27 -0.45 -9.21
N ILE A 30 9.79 -1.19 -8.20
CA ILE A 30 10.66 -1.94 -7.29
C ILE A 30 11.46 -2.99 -8.07
N ASP A 31 10.80 -3.75 -8.94
CA ASP A 31 11.41 -4.81 -9.73
C ASP A 31 12.53 -4.27 -10.62
N ARG A 32 12.27 -3.16 -11.33
CA ARG A 32 13.26 -2.51 -12.20
C ARG A 32 14.42 -1.89 -11.44
N MET A 33 14.22 -1.48 -10.20
CA MET A 33 15.23 -0.82 -9.37
C MET A 33 15.98 -1.79 -8.44
N GLU A 34 15.61 -3.08 -8.42
CA GLU A 34 16.14 -4.09 -7.48
C GLU A 34 17.68 -4.11 -7.46
N SER A 35 18.31 -4.13 -8.64
CA SER A 35 19.77 -4.12 -8.81
C SER A 35 20.41 -2.72 -8.79
N ALA A 36 19.61 -1.65 -8.87
CA ALA A 36 20.11 -0.29 -8.89
C ALA A 36 20.52 0.17 -7.48
N PHE A 37 21.61 0.93 -7.36
CA PHE A 37 21.97 1.56 -6.10
C PHE A 37 20.89 2.55 -5.65
N ALA A 38 20.51 2.52 -4.37
CA ALA A 38 19.62 3.50 -3.78
C ALA A 38 20.45 4.56 -3.05
N LEU A 39 20.20 5.83 -3.35
CA LEU A 39 20.82 6.94 -2.63
C LEU A 39 20.30 7.00 -1.20
N ASN A 40 21.09 7.57 -0.30
CA ASN A 40 20.64 7.80 1.07
C ASN A 40 19.49 8.79 1.11
N PHE A 41 18.59 8.63 2.08
CA PHE A 41 17.57 9.63 2.35
C PHE A 41 18.21 10.98 2.74
N PRO A 42 17.69 12.12 2.26
CA PRO A 42 16.47 12.28 1.46
C PRO A 42 16.68 12.28 -0.06
N LEU A 43 17.90 12.10 -0.57
CA LEU A 43 18.20 12.27 -2.00
C LEU A 43 17.36 11.35 -2.90
N GLN A 44 17.27 10.06 -2.56
CA GLN A 44 16.44 9.10 -3.30
C GLN A 44 14.96 9.51 -3.28
N ASN A 45 14.44 9.92 -2.11
CA ASN A 45 13.04 10.36 -1.98
C ASN A 45 12.74 11.58 -2.85
N THR A 46 13.65 12.55 -2.89
CA THR A 46 13.53 13.76 -3.70
C THR A 46 13.56 13.42 -5.19
N LEU A 47 14.53 12.63 -5.63
CA LEU A 47 14.68 12.28 -7.05
C LEU A 47 13.53 11.44 -7.59
N THR A 48 12.97 10.53 -6.79
CA THR A 48 11.81 9.72 -7.20
C THR A 48 10.48 10.46 -7.07
N SER A 49 10.44 11.64 -6.42
CA SER A 49 9.18 12.34 -6.09
C SER A 49 8.35 12.68 -7.33
N LEU A 50 8.99 13.13 -8.41
CA LEU A 50 8.31 13.49 -9.66
C LEU A 50 7.69 12.25 -10.33
N ILE A 51 8.43 11.12 -10.35
CA ILE A 51 7.96 9.85 -10.89
C ILE A 51 6.70 9.39 -10.14
N ARG A 52 6.77 9.40 -8.81
CA ARG A 52 5.64 9.00 -7.95
C ARG A 52 4.44 9.92 -8.11
N SER A 53 4.67 11.23 -8.19
CA SER A 53 3.61 12.22 -8.34
C SER A 53 2.90 12.10 -9.69
N GLN A 54 3.65 11.86 -10.77
CA GLN A 54 3.07 11.58 -12.09
C GLN A 54 2.28 10.27 -12.06
N ALA A 55 2.82 9.23 -11.45
CA ALA A 55 2.14 7.94 -11.31
C ALA A 55 0.81 8.03 -10.53
N VAL A 56 0.70 8.94 -9.54
CA VAL A 56 -0.57 9.24 -8.87
C VAL A 56 -1.57 9.88 -9.83
N ARG A 57 -1.15 10.89 -10.60
CA ARG A 57 -2.02 11.57 -11.59
C ARG A 57 -2.54 10.61 -12.66
N ASP A 58 -1.69 9.68 -13.09
CA ASP A 58 -2.03 8.72 -14.14
C ASP A 58 -2.74 7.47 -13.62
N HIS A 59 -3.07 7.41 -12.32
CA HIS A 59 -3.59 6.22 -11.65
C HIS A 59 -2.74 4.95 -11.90
N ASN A 60 -1.43 5.13 -12.04
CA ASN A 60 -0.47 4.09 -12.33
C ASN A 60 0.18 3.53 -11.05
N ASN A 61 -0.46 2.51 -10.50
CA ASN A 61 0.00 1.81 -9.29
C ASN A 61 1.42 1.21 -9.43
N GLU A 62 1.90 0.95 -10.65
CA GLU A 62 3.20 0.32 -10.89
C GLU A 62 4.40 1.22 -10.58
N ARG A 63 4.17 2.53 -10.43
CA ARG A 63 5.22 3.54 -10.16
C ARG A 63 4.94 4.39 -8.91
N GLN A 64 3.88 4.05 -8.18
CA GLN A 64 3.54 4.70 -6.91
C GLN A 64 4.28 4.03 -5.74
N SER A 65 4.48 4.79 -4.66
CA SER A 65 4.89 4.22 -3.37
C SER A 65 3.69 3.69 -2.61
N LEU A 66 3.27 2.48 -2.94
CA LEU A 66 2.13 1.80 -2.31
C LEU A 66 2.56 1.18 -0.97
N TRP A 67 2.67 2.00 0.08
CA TRP A 67 3.05 1.52 1.40
C TRP A 67 1.96 0.68 2.03
N ALA A 68 2.35 -0.48 2.55
CA ALA A 68 1.42 -1.46 3.11
C ALA A 68 2.15 -2.37 4.11
N GLY A 69 1.49 -2.64 5.25
CA GLY A 69 1.97 -3.66 6.19
C GLY A 69 1.75 -5.08 5.68
N SER A 70 2.32 -6.08 6.36
CA SER A 70 2.14 -7.50 6.00
C SER A 70 0.68 -7.97 6.03
N ALA A 71 -0.16 -7.33 6.85
CA ALA A 71 -1.57 -7.69 7.00
C ALA A 71 -2.50 -7.00 6.01
N TYR A 72 -2.00 -6.26 5.00
CA TYR A 72 -2.86 -5.40 4.17
C TYR A 72 -3.95 -6.18 3.40
N ARG A 73 -3.72 -7.44 3.04
CA ARG A 73 -4.73 -8.29 2.36
C ARG A 73 -6.00 -8.47 3.20
N LYS A 74 -5.90 -8.45 4.53
CA LYS A 74 -7.06 -8.45 5.43
C LYS A 74 -7.95 -7.22 5.24
N ALA A 75 -7.38 -6.09 4.82
CA ALA A 75 -8.17 -4.91 4.46
C ALA A 75 -8.97 -5.14 3.17
N GLY A 76 -8.39 -5.84 2.18
CA GLY A 76 -9.09 -6.27 0.97
C GLY A 76 -10.24 -7.25 1.26
N GLU A 77 -10.03 -8.21 2.17
CA GLU A 77 -11.06 -9.16 2.62
C GLU A 77 -12.23 -8.48 3.37
N ARG A 78 -11.96 -7.41 4.12
CA ARG A 78 -13.02 -6.62 4.76
C ARG A 78 -13.80 -5.83 3.71
N ALA A 79 -13.09 -5.20 2.77
CA ALA A 79 -13.73 -4.46 1.68
C ALA A 79 -14.63 -5.34 0.79
N SER A 80 -14.27 -6.61 0.58
CA SER A 80 -15.12 -7.54 -0.19
C SER A 80 -16.33 -8.08 0.57
N ARG A 81 -16.29 -8.10 1.91
CA ARG A 81 -17.41 -8.56 2.77
C ARG A 81 -18.53 -7.53 2.92
N THR A 82 -18.27 -6.25 2.66
CA THR A 82 -19.29 -5.19 2.72
C THR A 82 -20.13 -5.21 1.43
N SER A 83 -21.03 -6.19 1.29
CA SER A 83 -21.81 -6.44 0.06
C SER A 83 -23.02 -5.50 -0.15
N GLY A 84 -23.13 -4.40 0.59
CA GLY A 84 -24.29 -3.52 0.60
C GLY A 84 -23.96 -2.07 0.24
N GLY A 85 -23.79 -1.78 -1.05
CA GLY A 85 -24.17 -0.49 -1.64
C GLY A 85 -23.62 0.81 -1.04
N SER A 86 -22.33 0.91 -0.70
CA SER A 86 -21.53 2.13 -0.89
C SER A 86 -20.07 1.81 -0.59
N ALA A 87 -19.20 2.22 -1.50
CA ALA A 87 -17.78 1.91 -1.49
C ALA A 87 -17.09 2.43 -0.23
N TYR A 88 -16.32 1.55 0.42
CA TYR A 88 -15.47 1.81 1.59
C TYR A 88 -16.21 2.14 2.89
N LEU A 89 -15.89 1.39 3.94
CA LEU A 89 -16.23 1.78 5.31
C LEU A 89 -15.58 3.13 5.61
N SER A 90 -16.34 4.05 6.22
CA SER A 90 -15.72 5.21 6.85
C SER A 90 -14.74 4.75 7.94
N VAL A 91 -13.78 5.61 8.26
CA VAL A 91 -12.85 5.33 9.37
C VAL A 91 -13.62 5.08 10.67
N GLY A 92 -14.72 5.81 10.91
CA GLY A 92 -15.57 5.63 12.08
C GLY A 92 -16.19 4.23 12.15
N GLU A 93 -16.83 3.77 11.08
CA GLU A 93 -17.46 2.45 11.02
C GLU A 93 -16.44 1.32 11.17
N LEU A 94 -15.26 1.45 10.55
CA LEU A 94 -14.18 0.47 10.71
C LEU A 94 -13.72 0.39 12.17
N MET A 95 -13.56 1.54 12.84
CA MET A 95 -13.13 1.56 14.22
C MET A 95 -14.16 0.93 15.17
N GLU A 96 -15.46 1.15 14.93
CA GLU A 96 -16.50 0.49 15.71
C GLU A 96 -16.53 -1.02 15.48
N GLN A 97 -16.36 -1.48 14.25
CA GLN A 97 -16.25 -2.93 13.96
C GLN A 97 -15.04 -3.55 14.67
N LEU A 98 -13.89 -2.89 14.65
CA LEU A 98 -12.68 -3.38 15.34
C LEU A 98 -12.86 -3.42 16.86
N LYS A 99 -13.57 -2.46 17.46
CA LYS A 99 -13.91 -2.50 18.89
C LYS A 99 -14.81 -3.68 19.22
N GLN A 100 -15.83 -3.94 18.39
CA GLN A 100 -16.72 -5.08 18.59
C GLN A 100 -15.96 -6.40 18.47
N GLU A 101 -15.15 -6.59 17.43
CA GLU A 101 -14.30 -7.79 17.26
C GLU A 101 -13.37 -8.01 18.47
N TYR A 102 -12.82 -6.94 19.05
CA TYR A 102 -11.98 -7.02 20.25
C TYR A 102 -12.77 -7.49 21.47
N HIS A 103 -13.98 -6.94 21.68
CA HIS A 103 -14.85 -7.36 22.78
C HIS A 103 -15.31 -8.81 22.65
N ASP A 104 -15.61 -9.28 21.45
CA ASP A 104 -16.07 -10.66 21.21
C ASP A 104 -14.98 -11.72 21.40
N CYS A 105 -13.70 -11.31 21.41
CA CYS A 105 -12.54 -12.19 21.62
C CYS A 105 -12.09 -12.29 23.09
N LEU A 106 -12.69 -11.51 24.00
CA LEU A 106 -12.46 -11.56 25.44
C LEU A 106 -13.44 -12.53 26.11
#